data_AF-A0A4U7E695-F1
#
_entry.id   AF-A0A4U7E695-F1
#
_cell.length_a   1.000
_cell.length_b   1.000
_cell.length_c   1.000
_cell.angle_alpha   90.00
_cell.angle_beta   90.00
_cell.angle_gamma   90.00
#
_symmetry.space_group_name_H-M   'P 1'
#
loop_
_entity.id
_entity.type
_entity.pdbx_description
1 polymer ?
#
loop_
_entity_poly.entity_id
_entity_poly.type
_entity_poly.pdbx_seq_one_letter_code
_entity_poly.pdbx_strand_id
1 'polypeptide(L)'
;MPVSLDDHDPDIELTPGTTKSDVVAFLYQHDEYGYTPREVHEELDIPHNTAKVTLKRLYDNEFIEKTADGYYHARADRDDLYRYLGA
;
A
#
# COMPACT_ATOMS: atom_id res chain seq x y z
N MET A 1 -27.77 -6.82 -5.00
CA MET A 1 -27.65 -5.46 -4.44
C MET A 1 -26.20 -5.02 -4.63
N PRO A 2 -25.90 -3.95 -5.37
CA PRO A 2 -24.55 -3.40 -5.38
C PRO A 2 -24.24 -2.75 -4.02
N VAL A 3 -23.01 -2.91 -3.54
CA VAL A 3 -22.50 -2.24 -2.35
C VAL A 3 -21.69 -1.03 -2.82
N SER A 4 -22.04 0.17 -2.35
CA SER A 4 -21.27 1.39 -2.61
C SER A 4 -19.90 1.30 -1.93
N LEU A 5 -18.85 1.68 -2.65
CA LEU A 5 -17.47 1.71 -2.17
C LEU A 5 -17.08 3.08 -1.59
N ASP A 6 -18.04 4.00 -1.45
CA ASP A 6 -17.81 5.40 -1.08
C ASP A 6 -17.89 5.69 0.44
N ASP A 7 -18.12 4.68 1.28
CA ASP A 7 -18.39 4.87 2.72
C ASP A 7 -17.42 4.07 3.60
N HIS A 8 -16.13 4.09 3.24
CA HIS A 8 -15.08 3.61 4.14
C HIS A 8 -14.12 4.77 4.44
N ASP A 9 -14.30 5.32 5.64
CA ASP A 9 -13.43 6.32 6.25
C ASP A 9 -11.96 5.86 6.17
N PRO A 10 -11.05 6.64 5.58
CA PRO A 10 -9.66 6.26 5.34
C PRO A 10 -8.77 6.49 6.57
N ASP A 11 -9.31 6.39 7.78
CA ASP A 11 -8.45 6.01 8.91
C ASP A 11 -7.95 4.62 8.58
N ILE A 12 -6.66 4.52 8.24
CA ILE A 12 -6.13 3.20 7.94
C ILE A 12 -6.14 2.41 9.23
N GLU A 13 -7.16 1.59 9.41
CA GLU A 13 -7.05 0.41 10.25
C GLU A 13 -6.09 -0.54 9.53
N LEU A 14 -4.79 -0.22 9.62
CA LEU A 14 -3.70 -1.12 9.27
C LEU A 14 -3.68 -2.22 10.32
N THR A 15 -4.61 -3.16 10.20
CA THR A 15 -4.61 -4.35 11.04
C THR A 15 -3.35 -5.15 10.71
N PRO A 16 -2.42 -5.35 11.67
CA PRO A 16 -1.20 -6.12 11.42
C PRO A 16 -1.54 -7.53 10.92
N GLY A 17 -0.73 -8.06 9.99
CA GLY A 17 -0.93 -9.38 9.40
C GLY A 17 -2.03 -9.45 8.33
N THR A 18 -2.53 -8.31 7.86
CA THR A 18 -3.33 -8.25 6.63
C THR A 18 -2.45 -7.84 5.46
N THR A 19 -2.74 -8.35 4.26
CA THR A 19 -1.97 -8.03 3.05
C THR A 19 -1.90 -6.53 2.77
N LYS A 20 -2.94 -5.75 3.11
CA LYS A 20 -2.90 -4.29 2.97
C LYS A 20 -1.81 -3.69 3.85
N SER A 21 -1.78 -4.09 5.12
CA SER A 21 -0.79 -3.61 6.08
C SER A 21 0.62 -4.04 5.72
N ASP A 22 0.79 -5.28 5.25
CA ASP A 22 2.10 -5.79 4.87
C ASP A 22 2.68 -5.01 3.67
N VAL A 23 1.85 -4.71 2.67
CA VAL A 23 2.26 -3.90 1.50
C VAL A 23 2.61 -2.46 1.90
N VAL A 24 1.80 -1.82 2.74
CA VAL A 24 2.10 -0.46 3.23
C VAL A 24 3.38 -0.47 4.05
N ALA A 25 3.51 -1.42 4.98
CA ALA A 25 4.67 -1.51 5.85
C ALA A 25 5.95 -1.72 5.03
N PHE A 26 5.92 -2.60 4.04
CA PHE A 26 7.03 -2.84 3.12
C PHE A 26 7.47 -1.57 2.39
N LEU A 27 6.52 -0.84 1.78
CA LEU A 27 6.86 0.37 1.02
C LEU A 27 7.41 1.49 1.91
N TYR A 28 6.91 1.63 3.13
CA TYR A 28 7.36 2.66 4.07
C TYR A 28 8.65 2.28 4.82
N GLN A 29 8.99 1.00 4.93
CA GLN A 29 10.30 0.54 5.42
C GLN A 29 11.40 0.71 4.35
N HIS A 30 11.02 0.78 3.09
CA HIS A 30 11.89 0.94 1.93
C HIS A 30 11.50 2.18 1.12
N ASP A 31 11.29 3.30 1.81
CA ASP A 31 10.75 4.56 1.28
C ASP A 31 11.67 5.25 0.23
N GLU A 32 12.94 4.86 0.18
CA GLU A 32 13.89 5.30 -0.85
C GLU A 32 13.70 4.62 -2.23
N TYR A 33 12.85 3.58 -2.32
CA TYR A 33 12.62 2.81 -3.54
C TYR A 33 11.15 2.80 -3.99
N GLY A 34 10.97 2.57 -5.30
CA GLY A 34 9.66 2.29 -5.89
C GLY A 34 9.60 0.87 -6.44
N TYR A 35 8.42 0.26 -6.37
CA TYR A 35 8.22 -1.16 -6.71
C TYR A 35 7.07 -1.36 -7.68
N THR A 36 7.23 -2.31 -8.59
CA THR A 36 6.16 -2.80 -9.46
C THR A 36 5.31 -3.86 -8.73
N PRO A 37 4.08 -4.16 -9.22
CA PRO A 37 3.28 -5.26 -8.67
C PRO A 37 3.98 -6.63 -8.69
N ARG A 38 4.90 -6.84 -9.64
CA ARG A 38 5.71 -8.05 -9.73
C ARG A 38 6.71 -8.14 -8.59
N GLU A 39 7.43 -7.07 -8.32
CA GLU A 39 8.44 -7.03 -7.25
C GLU A 39 7.76 -7.14 -5.88
N VAL A 40 6.63 -6.46 -5.66
CA VAL A 40 5.87 -6.61 -4.40
C VAL A 40 5.36 -8.05 -4.20
N HIS A 41 4.96 -8.74 -5.27
CA HIS A 41 4.62 -10.16 -5.21
C HIS A 41 5.82 -11.03 -4.79
N GLU A 42 6.99 -10.77 -5.37
CA GLU A 42 8.22 -11.52 -5.10
C GLU A 42 8.72 -11.29 -3.67
N GLU A 43 8.69 -10.05 -3.19
CA GLU A 43 9.20 -9.67 -1.86
C GLU A 43 8.27 -10.12 -0.71
N LEU A 44 6.95 -10.07 -0.92
CA LEU A 44 5.97 -10.42 0.13
C LEU A 44 5.35 -11.81 -0.02
N ASP A 45 5.72 -12.57 -1.05
CA ASP A 45 5.16 -13.88 -1.38
C ASP A 45 3.61 -13.91 -1.40
N ILE A 46 3.01 -12.82 -1.88
CA ILE A 46 1.55 -12.69 -2.04
C ILE A 46 1.16 -12.87 -3.50
N PRO A 47 -0.03 -13.40 -3.86
CA PRO A 47 -0.39 -13.58 -5.27
C PRO A 47 -0.24 -12.29 -6.10
N HIS A 48 0.35 -12.38 -7.30
CA HIS A 48 0.59 -11.21 -8.16
C HIS A 48 -0.66 -10.34 -8.40
N ASN A 49 -1.83 -10.95 -8.59
CA ASN A 49 -3.07 -10.19 -8.76
C ASN A 49 -3.49 -9.46 -7.45
N THR A 50 -3.21 -10.06 -6.29
CA THR A 50 -3.40 -9.42 -4.98
C THR A 50 -2.49 -8.22 -4.84
N ALA A 51 -1.18 -8.35 -5.15
CA ALA A 51 -0.25 -7.22 -5.14
C ALA A 51 -0.74 -6.07 -6.02
N LYS A 52 -1.13 -6.38 -7.27
CA LYS A 52 -1.66 -5.38 -8.24
C LYS A 52 -2.91 -4.65 -7.73
N VAL A 53 -3.90 -5.38 -7.21
CA VAL A 53 -5.15 -4.79 -6.72
C VAL A 53 -4.92 -3.98 -5.45
N THR A 54 -4.09 -4.48 -4.52
CA THR A 54 -3.77 -3.79 -3.27
C THR A 54 -3.02 -2.49 -3.54
N LEU A 55 -1.96 -2.50 -4.37
CA LEU A 55 -1.22 -1.29 -4.75
C LEU A 55 -2.13 -0.26 -5.44
N LYS A 56 -2.98 -0.70 -6.36
CA LYS A 56 -3.95 0.21 -6.99
C LYS A 56 -4.87 0.85 -5.95
N ARG A 57 -5.45 0.07 -5.04
CA ARG A 57 -6.32 0.60 -3.98
C ARG A 57 -5.59 1.56 -3.06
N LEU A 58 -4.37 1.24 -2.67
CA LEU A 58 -3.56 2.11 -1.80
C LEU A 58 -3.27 3.45 -2.49
N TYR A 59 -2.96 3.42 -3.78
CA TYR A 59 -2.76 4.62 -4.59
C TYR A 59 -4.05 5.44 -4.76
N ASP A 60 -5.17 4.77 -5.10
CA ASP A 60 -6.47 5.42 -5.29
C ASP A 60 -6.98 6.09 -3.99
N ASN A 61 -6.52 5.62 -2.82
CA ASN A 61 -6.83 6.19 -1.50
C ASN A 61 -5.67 7.05 -0.93
N GLU A 62 -4.74 7.47 -1.78
CA GLU A 62 -3.67 8.43 -1.44
C GLU A 62 -2.74 7.98 -0.28
N PHE A 63 -2.64 6.67 -0.05
CA PHE A 63 -1.72 6.09 0.94
C PHE A 63 -0.31 5.88 0.41
N ILE A 64 -0.16 5.74 -0.90
CA ILE A 64 1.11 5.57 -1.60
C ILE A 64 1.08 6.42 -2.86
N GLU A 65 2.24 6.72 -3.41
CA GLU A 65 2.37 7.41 -4.68
C GLU A 65 2.81 6.45 -5.79
N LYS A 66 2.71 6.92 -7.03
CA LYS A 66 3.09 6.17 -8.21
C LYS A 66 3.85 7.06 -9.19
N THR A 67 5.02 6.60 -9.61
CA THR A 67 5.81 7.29 -10.63
C THR A 67 5.17 7.15 -12.02
N ALA A 68 5.54 8.04 -12.95
CA ALA A 68 5.07 7.97 -14.33
C ALA A 68 5.42 6.62 -15.01
N ASP A 69 6.56 6.03 -14.64
CA ASP A 69 7.05 4.76 -15.17
C ASP A 69 6.41 3.52 -14.49
N GLY A 70 5.53 3.75 -13.51
CA GLY A 70 4.65 2.70 -12.97
C GLY A 70 5.07 2.11 -11.64
N TYR A 71 6.08 2.67 -10.97
CA TYR A 71 6.57 2.21 -9.68
C TYR A 71 5.76 2.82 -8.54
N TYR A 72 5.37 2.01 -7.58
CA TYR A 72 4.64 2.43 -6.38
C TYR A 72 5.63 2.64 -5.23
N HIS A 73 5.50 3.73 -4.48
CA HIS A 73 6.40 4.07 -3.38
C HIS A 73 5.65 4.75 -2.23
N ALA A 74 6.28 4.77 -1.04
CA ALA A 74 5.74 5.49 0.11
C ALA A 74 5.58 6.98 -0.18
N ARG A 75 4.58 7.61 0.46
CA ARG A 75 4.45 9.07 0.45
C ARG A 75 5.19 9.66 1.64
N ALA A 76 6.03 10.65 1.36
CA ALA A 76 6.81 11.35 2.39
C ALA A 76 5.96 12.27 3.29
N ASP A 77 4.76 12.67 2.86
CA ASP A 77 3.85 13.54 3.61
C ASP A 77 2.92 12.79 4.59
N ARG A 78 3.07 11.46 4.70
CA ARG A 78 2.28 10.59 5.58
C ARG A 78 3.07 10.11 6.79
N ASP A 79 3.42 11.06 7.66
CA ASP A 79 4.11 10.81 8.94
C ASP A 79 3.37 9.81 9.85
N ASP A 80 2.03 9.75 9.74
CA ASP A 80 1.17 8.81 10.46
C ASP A 80 1.48 7.34 10.12
N LEU A 81 1.88 7.06 8.88
CA LEU A 81 2.23 5.72 8.42
C LEU A 81 3.63 5.31 8.84
N TYR A 82 4.57 6.26 8.96
CA TYR A 82 5.86 6.01 9.59
C TYR A 82 5.71 5.71 11.10
N ARG A 83 4.76 6.35 11.79
CA ARG A 83 4.49 6.04 13.20
C ARG A 83 3.96 4.63 13.40
N TYR A 84 3.15 4.12 12.46
CA TYR A 84 2.63 2.76 12.50
C TYR A 84 3.76 1.71 12.50
N LEU A 85 4.84 1.95 11.75
CA LEU A 85 5.98 1.03 11.67
C LEU A 85 6.82 0.92 12.95
N GLY A 86 6.79 1.94 13.80
CA GLY A 86 7.56 1.99 15.05
C GLY A 86 6.79 1.59 16.31
N ALA A 87 5.53 1.15 16.17
CA ALA A 87 4.64 0.81 17.27
C ALA A 87 4.72 -0.67 17.70
#